data_AF-A0AAT9TIY7-F1
#
_entry.id   AF-A0AAT9TIY7-F1
#
_cell.length_a   1.000
_cell.length_b   1.000
_cell.length_c   1.000
_cell.angle_alpha   90.00
_cell.angle_beta   90.00
_cell.angle_gamma   90.00
#
_symmetry.space_group_name_H-M   'P 1'
#
loop_
_entity.id
_entity.type
_entity.pdbx_description
1 polymer ?
#
loop_
_entity_poly.entity_id
_entity_poly.type
_entity_poly.pdbx_seq_one_letter_code
_entity_poly.pdbx_strand_id
1 'polypeptide(L)'
;MGTTPHQFKRMSASLFRVLCSACERPQEYDVRLQGSWAFFFSGRHKDFPAERDLAGQPVARERFQEWMGSTPPAERPARRPFDALHKLGMLDGNGKPLGPSDGDFHIASDVMVAEARAKWDELKSAGKLSDADIRTGFIHQKYSFVNRTAVREAFPELEKWATVWEERLGRPIAPSLFPSSGPPNKSQEGSGVSTHFRHSDWVVTNPPKH
;
A
#
# COMPACT_ATOMS: atom_id res chain seq x y z
N MET A 1 5.04 -6.01 12.06
CA MET A 1 4.80 -6.13 10.61
C MET A 1 3.73 -7.16 10.24
N GLY A 2 3.14 -7.97 11.13
CA GLY A 2 2.21 -9.01 10.67
C GLY A 2 2.82 -10.01 9.66
N THR A 3 4.16 -10.01 9.56
CA THR A 3 5.02 -10.86 8.74
C THR A 3 6.23 -11.22 9.57
N THR A 4 6.65 -12.48 9.47
CA THR A 4 7.94 -12.94 9.96
C THR A 4 9.06 -12.60 8.97
N PRO A 5 10.34 -12.56 9.40
CA PRO A 5 11.46 -12.39 8.48
C PRO A 5 11.47 -13.42 7.34
N HIS A 6 11.06 -14.66 7.62
CA HIS A 6 10.96 -15.71 6.60
C HIS A 6 9.86 -15.43 5.57
N GLN A 7 8.67 -14.99 6.02
CA GLN A 7 7.58 -14.59 5.12
C GLN A 7 8.01 -13.41 4.26
N PHE A 8 8.63 -12.38 4.85
CA PHE A 8 9.12 -11.22 4.10
C PHE A 8 10.13 -11.63 3.02
N LYS A 9 11.13 -12.44 3.38
CA LYS A 9 12.13 -12.94 2.41
C LYS A 9 11.49 -13.69 1.24
N ARG A 10 10.52 -14.56 1.52
CA ARG A 10 9.81 -15.32 0.48
C ARG A 10 8.96 -14.42 -0.41
N MET A 11 8.32 -13.41 0.17
CA MET A 11 7.49 -12.45 -0.54
C MET A 11 8.31 -11.59 -1.49
N SER A 12 9.43 -11.02 -1.00
CA SER A 12 10.36 -10.27 -1.83
C SER A 12 10.95 -11.12 -2.95
N ALA A 13 11.37 -12.36 -2.65
CA ALA A 13 11.94 -13.26 -3.64
C ALA A 13 10.93 -13.66 -4.73
N SER A 14 9.66 -13.89 -4.37
CA SER A 14 8.64 -14.21 -5.37
C SER A 14 8.20 -12.98 -6.17
N LEU A 15 8.20 -11.79 -5.56
CA LEU A 15 7.93 -10.53 -6.27
C LEU A 15 8.99 -10.29 -7.35
N PHE A 16 10.26 -10.43 -6.99
CA PHE A 16 11.37 -10.29 -7.93
C PHE A 16 11.23 -11.21 -9.15
N ARG A 17 10.82 -12.47 -8.95
CA ARG A 17 10.59 -13.42 -10.05
C ARG A 17 9.49 -12.94 -11.00
N VAL A 18 8.39 -12.44 -10.45
CA VAL A 18 7.26 -11.92 -11.24
C VAL A 18 7.66 -10.68 -12.04
N LEU A 19 8.43 -9.77 -11.43
CA LEU A 19 8.93 -8.59 -12.11
C LEU A 19 9.93 -8.96 -13.22
N CYS A 20 10.83 -9.93 -12.97
CA CYS A 20 11.76 -10.41 -13.98
C CYS A 20 11.05 -11.04 -15.19
N SER A 21 9.97 -11.79 -14.96
CA SER A 21 9.17 -12.36 -16.06
C SER A 21 8.39 -11.31 -16.85
N ALA A 22 8.16 -10.13 -16.28
CA ALA A 22 7.37 -9.09 -16.91
C ALA A 22 8.16 -8.33 -18.00
N CYS A 23 9.39 -7.88 -17.73
CA CYS A 23 10.13 -7.08 -18.72
C CYS A 23 11.61 -7.48 -18.91
N GLU A 24 12.06 -8.64 -18.42
CA GLU A 24 13.42 -9.20 -18.60
C GLU A 24 14.58 -8.27 -18.18
N ARG A 25 14.30 -7.17 -17.48
CA ARG A 25 15.27 -6.12 -17.10
C ARG A 25 15.22 -5.80 -15.61
N PRO A 26 15.70 -6.71 -14.75
CA PRO A 26 15.69 -6.53 -13.29
C PRO A 26 16.39 -5.28 -12.77
N GLN A 27 17.26 -4.68 -13.58
CA GLN A 27 17.98 -3.43 -13.29
C GLN A 27 17.09 -2.19 -13.33
N GLU A 28 15.95 -2.26 -14.02
CA GLU A 28 15.09 -1.11 -14.33
C GLU A 28 13.86 -1.01 -13.40
N TYR A 29 13.90 -1.70 -12.25
CA TYR A 29 12.88 -1.64 -11.21
C TYR A 29 13.46 -1.10 -9.90
N ASP A 30 12.84 -0.07 -9.33
CA ASP A 30 13.00 0.30 -7.92
C ASP A 30 11.72 -0.08 -7.17
N VAL A 31 11.82 -1.06 -6.26
CA VAL A 31 10.67 -1.54 -5.48
C VAL A 31 10.87 -1.26 -4.01
N ARG A 32 9.91 -0.54 -3.45
CA ARG A 32 9.94 -0.08 -2.05
C ARG A 32 8.68 -0.46 -1.32
N LEU A 33 8.85 -0.92 -0.09
CA LEU A 33 7.75 -1.04 0.84
C LEU A 33 7.44 0.35 1.39
N GLN A 34 6.18 0.74 1.33
CA GLN A 34 5.72 2.07 1.72
C GLN A 34 4.57 2.01 2.71
N GLY A 35 4.10 3.20 3.09
CA GLY A 35 2.90 3.34 3.90
C GLY A 35 3.07 2.85 5.34
N SER A 36 1.94 2.64 6.02
CA SER A 36 1.94 2.30 7.44
C SER A 36 2.60 0.97 7.77
N TRP A 37 2.74 0.10 6.77
CA TRP A 37 3.39 -1.19 6.94
C TRP A 37 4.90 -1.08 7.05
N ALA A 38 5.52 -0.18 6.27
CA ALA A 38 6.95 0.10 6.34
C ALA A 38 7.32 0.96 7.57
N PHE A 39 6.45 1.91 7.93
CA PHE A 39 6.76 2.91 8.98
C PHE A 39 6.16 2.61 10.35
N PHE A 40 5.41 1.51 10.49
CA PHE A 40 4.74 1.08 11.74
C PHE A 40 3.74 2.09 12.32
N PHE A 41 3.44 3.17 11.61
CA PHE A 41 2.48 4.19 12.01
C PHE A 41 1.65 4.60 10.80
N SER A 42 0.39 4.94 11.05
CA SER A 42 -0.45 5.57 10.06
C SER A 42 0.09 6.95 9.68
N GLY A 43 -0.34 7.48 8.52
CA GLY A 43 0.09 8.79 8.05
C GLY A 43 -0.13 9.91 9.07
N ARG A 44 0.67 10.98 8.99
CA ARG A 44 0.70 12.16 9.90
C ARG A 44 -0.60 12.97 10.02
N HIS A 45 -1.72 12.50 9.51
CA HIS A 45 -3.03 13.13 9.66
C HIS A 45 -4.00 12.20 10.41
N LYS A 46 -3.49 11.07 10.93
CA LYS A 46 -4.27 10.04 11.61
C LYS A 46 -3.77 9.94 13.05
N ASP A 47 -4.61 10.38 13.97
CA ASP A 47 -4.31 10.37 15.38
C ASP A 47 -4.75 9.06 16.01
N PHE A 48 -4.07 8.70 17.11
CA PHE A 48 -4.48 7.56 17.91
C PHE A 48 -5.84 7.87 18.57
N PRO A 49 -6.81 6.94 18.55
CA PRO A 49 -8.13 7.21 19.11
C PRO A 49 -8.04 7.53 20.61
N ALA A 50 -8.84 8.50 21.04
CA ALA A 50 -9.17 8.71 22.44
C ALA A 50 -10.42 7.90 22.82
N GLU A 51 -10.67 7.73 24.12
CA GLU A 51 -11.83 6.97 24.61
C GLU A 51 -13.17 7.49 24.06
N ARG A 52 -13.28 8.79 23.83
CA ARG A 52 -14.47 9.41 23.23
C ARG A 52 -14.71 8.96 21.78
N ASP A 53 -13.65 8.67 21.04
CA ASP A 53 -13.73 8.23 19.64
C ASP A 53 -14.22 6.78 19.54
N LEU A 54 -14.21 6.06 20.68
CA LEU A 54 -14.69 4.69 20.84
C LEU A 54 -16.10 4.65 21.46
N ALA A 55 -16.75 5.80 21.63
CA ALA A 55 -18.13 5.86 22.12
C ALA A 55 -19.05 5.07 21.16
N GLY A 56 -19.82 4.14 21.70
CA GLY A 56 -20.68 3.24 20.92
C GLY A 56 -19.97 1.98 20.37
N GLN A 57 -18.69 1.78 20.65
CA GLN A 57 -17.94 0.57 20.27
C GLN A 57 -17.40 -0.15 21.52
N PRO A 58 -18.24 -0.87 22.31
CA PRO A 58 -17.87 -1.39 23.62
C PRO A 58 -16.66 -2.34 23.59
N VAL A 59 -16.58 -3.22 22.58
CA VAL A 59 -15.45 -4.14 22.41
C VAL A 59 -14.14 -3.39 22.15
N ALA A 60 -14.18 -2.36 21.30
CA ALA A 60 -13.00 -1.55 21.01
C ALA A 60 -12.56 -0.73 22.22
N ARG A 61 -13.51 -0.21 22.98
CA ARG A 61 -13.24 0.51 24.23
C ARG A 61 -12.60 -0.40 25.28
N GLU A 62 -13.12 -1.61 25.47
CA GLU A 62 -12.57 -2.58 26.42
C GLU A 62 -11.12 -2.93 26.07
N ARG A 63 -10.86 -3.31 24.81
CA ARG A 63 -9.49 -3.61 24.34
C ARG A 63 -8.56 -2.41 24.42
N PHE A 64 -9.08 -1.20 24.21
CA PHE A 64 -8.29 0.02 24.36
C PHE A 64 -7.90 0.24 25.83
N GLN A 65 -8.82 0.02 26.75
CA GLN A 65 -8.56 0.14 28.19
C GLN A 65 -7.58 -0.94 28.66
N GLU A 66 -7.70 -2.17 28.17
CA GLU A 66 -6.74 -3.24 28.42
C GLU A 66 -5.34 -2.87 27.90
N TRP A 67 -5.25 -2.39 26.65
CA TRP A 67 -3.98 -2.03 26.04
C TRP A 67 -3.32 -0.84 26.73
N MET A 68 -4.07 0.23 27.02
CA MET A 68 -3.51 1.42 27.65
C MET A 68 -3.28 1.22 29.15
N GLY A 69 -4.07 0.37 29.82
CA GLY A 69 -4.00 0.17 31.26
C GLY A 69 -4.04 1.49 32.03
N SER A 70 -3.04 1.71 32.88
CA SER A 70 -2.86 2.95 33.64
C SER A 70 -2.09 4.05 32.90
N THR A 71 -1.72 3.86 31.63
CA THR A 71 -0.92 4.82 30.85
C THR A 71 -1.66 6.16 30.74
N PRO A 72 -1.09 7.25 31.28
CA PRO A 72 -1.71 8.58 31.23
C PRO A 72 -1.92 9.06 29.80
N PRO A 73 -2.99 9.80 29.48
CA PRO A 73 -3.23 10.29 28.12
C PRO A 73 -2.06 11.05 27.47
N ALA A 74 -1.28 11.80 28.25
CA ALA A 74 -0.12 12.54 27.78
C ALA A 74 1.05 11.65 27.31
N GLU A 75 1.11 10.39 27.76
CA GLU A 75 2.16 9.42 27.42
C GLU A 75 1.71 8.47 26.31
N ARG A 76 0.45 8.53 25.89
CA ARG A 76 -0.08 7.68 24.82
C ARG A 76 0.45 8.14 23.46
N PRO A 77 0.52 7.24 22.45
CA PRO A 77 0.94 7.62 21.12
C PRO A 77 0.09 8.76 20.57
N ALA A 78 0.70 9.88 20.20
CA ALA A 78 -0.03 10.95 19.50
C ALA A 78 -0.49 10.48 18.11
N ARG A 79 0.35 9.68 17.45
CA ARG A 79 0.08 9.09 16.14
C ARG A 79 -0.40 7.67 16.26
N ARG A 80 -1.33 7.31 15.39
CA ARG A 80 -1.93 5.98 15.37
C ARG A 80 -0.90 4.92 14.94
N PRO A 81 -0.54 3.96 15.82
CA PRO A 81 0.25 2.81 15.41
C PRO A 81 -0.43 2.05 14.27
N PHE A 82 0.36 1.38 13.43
CA PHE A 82 -0.19 0.50 12.40
C PHE A 82 -1.09 -0.57 13.04
N ASP A 83 -2.16 -0.96 12.34
CA ASP A 83 -3.17 -1.94 12.77
C ASP A 83 -3.91 -1.61 14.08
N ALA A 84 -3.65 -0.49 14.75
CA ALA A 84 -4.26 -0.19 16.05
C ALA A 84 -5.79 -0.35 16.01
N LEU A 85 -6.46 0.23 15.01
CA LEU A 85 -7.93 0.14 14.92
C LEU A 85 -8.42 -1.29 14.67
N HIS A 86 -7.67 -2.07 13.88
CA HIS A 86 -7.97 -3.47 13.63
C HIS A 86 -7.81 -4.32 14.90
N LYS A 87 -6.72 -4.09 15.66
CA LYS A 87 -6.48 -4.81 16.92
C LYS A 87 -7.49 -4.45 18.00
N LEU A 88 -7.92 -3.19 18.03
CA LEU A 88 -9.06 -2.76 18.85
C LEU A 88 -10.38 -3.39 18.38
N GLY A 89 -10.47 -3.95 17.17
CA GLY A 89 -11.72 -4.51 16.66
C GLY A 89 -12.75 -3.43 16.35
N MET A 90 -12.30 -2.22 15.98
CA MET A 90 -13.20 -1.13 15.60
C MET A 90 -14.01 -1.50 14.37
N LEU A 91 -15.22 -0.93 14.30
CA LEU A 91 -16.13 -1.04 13.18
C LEU A 91 -16.13 0.26 12.35
N ASP A 92 -16.37 0.14 11.05
CA ASP A 92 -16.67 1.27 10.18
C ASP A 92 -18.11 1.79 10.38
N GLY A 93 -18.48 2.84 9.64
CA GLY A 93 -19.81 3.46 9.73
C GLY A 93 -20.98 2.54 9.32
N ASN A 94 -20.70 1.38 8.72
CA ASN A 94 -21.69 0.37 8.35
C ASN A 94 -21.67 -0.83 9.31
N GLY A 95 -20.92 -0.75 10.42
CA GLY A 95 -20.80 -1.83 11.40
C GLY A 95 -19.87 -2.96 10.97
N LYS A 96 -19.06 -2.79 9.91
CA LYS A 96 -18.12 -3.81 9.46
C LYS A 96 -16.78 -3.68 10.17
N PRO A 97 -16.12 -4.78 10.58
CA PRO A 97 -14.80 -4.72 11.18
C PRO A 97 -13.76 -4.03 10.29
N LEU A 98 -12.99 -3.13 10.87
CA LEU A 98 -11.81 -2.57 10.23
C LEU A 98 -10.74 -3.65 10.10
N GLY A 99 -10.36 -3.92 8.86
CA GLY A 99 -9.31 -4.88 8.52
C GLY A 99 -7.91 -4.39 8.89
N PRO A 100 -6.92 -5.29 8.83
CA PRO A 100 -5.52 -4.91 8.96
C PRO A 100 -5.14 -3.84 7.93
N SER A 101 -4.11 -3.05 8.23
CA SER A 101 -3.56 -2.06 7.30
C SER A 101 -3.02 -2.77 6.05
N ASP A 102 -3.05 -2.12 4.90
CA ASP A 102 -2.55 -2.71 3.66
C ASP A 102 -1.01 -2.80 3.64
N GLY A 103 -0.49 -3.73 2.83
CA GLY A 103 0.91 -3.80 2.48
C GLY A 103 1.20 -3.11 1.14
N ASP A 104 1.65 -1.85 1.20
CA ASP A 104 1.90 -1.03 0.01
C ASP A 104 3.26 -1.32 -0.61
N PHE A 105 3.28 -1.85 -1.84
CA PHE A 105 4.48 -2.04 -2.65
C PHE A 105 4.52 -1.05 -3.79
N HIS A 106 5.46 -0.12 -3.74
CA HIS A 106 5.64 0.86 -4.81
C HIS A 106 6.71 0.35 -5.77
N ILE A 107 6.33 0.19 -7.03
CA ILE A 107 7.19 -0.26 -8.12
C ILE A 107 7.40 0.95 -9.04
N ALA A 108 8.64 1.36 -9.25
CA ALA A 108 9.00 2.42 -10.19
C ALA A 108 9.73 1.82 -11.40
N SER A 109 9.16 1.95 -12.59
CA SER A 109 9.74 1.45 -13.84
C SER A 109 9.06 2.04 -15.07
N ASP A 110 9.82 2.74 -15.91
CA ASP A 110 9.27 3.33 -17.14
C ASP A 110 8.89 2.27 -18.18
N VAL A 111 9.60 1.14 -18.22
CA VAL A 111 9.26 0.04 -19.14
C VAL A 111 7.90 -0.56 -18.79
N MET A 112 7.66 -0.84 -17.51
CA MET A 112 6.34 -1.32 -17.09
C MET A 112 5.24 -0.28 -17.34
N VAL A 113 5.54 1.00 -17.14
CA VAL A 113 4.59 2.08 -17.42
C VAL A 113 4.25 2.15 -18.91
N ALA A 114 5.23 1.95 -19.80
CA ALA A 114 5.00 1.91 -21.24
C ALA A 114 4.14 0.72 -21.67
N GLU A 115 4.37 -0.47 -21.10
CA GLU A 115 3.55 -1.67 -21.35
C GLU A 115 2.12 -1.49 -20.83
N ALA A 116 1.97 -0.96 -19.61
CA ALA A 116 0.66 -0.63 -19.06
C ALA A 116 -0.06 0.43 -19.92
N ARG A 117 0.67 1.40 -20.48
CA ARG A 117 0.13 2.41 -21.40
C ARG A 117 -0.41 1.76 -22.66
N ALA A 118 0.36 0.89 -23.30
CA ALA A 118 -0.08 0.18 -24.50
C ALA A 118 -1.36 -0.62 -24.22
N LYS A 119 -1.42 -1.33 -23.09
CA LYS A 119 -2.61 -2.06 -22.67
C LYS A 119 -3.80 -1.14 -22.40
N TRP A 120 -3.58 0.00 -21.75
CA TRP A 120 -4.62 0.99 -21.51
C TRP A 120 -5.24 1.50 -22.81
N ASP A 121 -4.41 1.84 -23.81
CA ASP A 121 -4.89 2.36 -25.09
C ASP A 121 -5.66 1.28 -25.89
N GLU A 122 -5.23 0.02 -25.80
CA GLU A 122 -5.96 -1.14 -26.35
C GLU A 122 -7.34 -1.28 -25.69
N LEU A 123 -7.41 -1.28 -24.36
CA LEU A 123 -8.66 -1.40 -23.61
C LEU A 123 -9.61 -0.23 -23.89
N LYS A 124 -9.06 0.99 -23.97
CA LYS A 124 -9.81 2.20 -24.28
C LYS A 124 -10.42 2.12 -25.69
N SER A 125 -9.61 1.73 -26.68
CA SER A 125 -10.07 1.60 -28.07
C SER A 125 -11.11 0.50 -28.25
N ALA A 126 -11.01 -0.56 -27.45
CA ALA A 126 -11.99 -1.65 -27.43
C ALA A 126 -13.27 -1.33 -26.61
N GLY A 127 -13.38 -0.14 -26.00
CA GLY A 127 -14.51 0.21 -25.13
C GLY A 127 -14.63 -0.63 -23.87
N LYS A 128 -13.51 -1.21 -23.39
CA LYS A 128 -13.47 -2.12 -22.23
C LYS A 128 -13.14 -1.44 -20.90
N LEU A 129 -12.84 -0.15 -20.92
CA LEU A 129 -12.62 0.63 -19.70
C LEU A 129 -13.96 1.08 -19.11
N SER A 130 -14.07 1.01 -17.78
CA SER A 130 -15.25 1.55 -17.09
C SER A 130 -15.24 3.09 -17.09
N ASP A 131 -16.39 3.70 -16.85
CA ASP A 131 -16.49 5.16 -16.63
C ASP A 131 -15.58 5.62 -15.47
N ALA A 132 -15.44 4.79 -14.45
CA ALA A 132 -14.56 5.06 -13.31
C ALA A 132 -13.08 5.06 -13.72
N ASP A 133 -12.67 4.13 -14.58
CA ASP A 133 -11.32 4.10 -15.14
C ASP A 133 -11.07 5.37 -15.95
N ILE A 134 -11.95 5.68 -16.90
CA ILE A 134 -11.82 6.84 -17.80
C ILE A 134 -11.70 8.14 -16.99
N ARG A 135 -12.56 8.33 -15.97
CA ARG A 135 -12.53 9.50 -15.10
C ARG A 135 -11.24 9.60 -14.29
N THR A 136 -10.73 8.47 -13.79
CA THR A 136 -9.47 8.43 -13.04
C THR A 136 -8.28 8.72 -13.95
N GLY A 137 -8.40 8.36 -15.22
CA GLY A 137 -7.35 8.45 -16.22
C GLY A 137 -6.28 7.37 -16.04
N PHE A 138 -5.30 7.38 -16.94
CA PHE A 138 -4.18 6.43 -16.89
C PHE A 138 -3.26 6.67 -15.70
N ILE A 139 -3.02 7.92 -15.32
CA ILE A 139 -2.32 8.27 -14.08
C ILE A 139 -3.34 8.83 -13.11
N HIS A 140 -3.47 8.21 -11.93
CA HIS A 140 -4.42 8.64 -10.93
C HIS A 140 -4.07 10.06 -10.45
N GLN A 141 -4.95 11.04 -10.64
CA GLN A 141 -4.65 12.46 -10.34
C GLN A 141 -4.18 12.70 -8.89
N LYS A 142 -4.89 12.11 -7.91
CA LYS A 142 -4.55 12.23 -6.49
C LYS A 142 -3.28 11.46 -6.07
N TYR A 143 -3.19 10.18 -6.42
CA TYR A 143 -2.16 9.27 -5.89
C TYR A 143 -0.97 9.05 -6.84
N SER A 144 -1.08 9.49 -8.09
CA SER A 144 -0.03 9.47 -9.12
C SER A 144 0.47 8.09 -9.55
N PHE A 145 -0.14 7.00 -9.11
CA PHE A 145 0.12 5.66 -9.65
C PHE A 145 -0.59 5.45 -10.99
N VAL A 146 -0.08 4.51 -11.79
CA VAL A 146 -0.71 4.01 -13.01
C VAL A 146 -2.02 3.30 -12.67
N ASN A 147 -3.04 3.51 -13.49
CA ASN A 147 -4.37 2.94 -13.32
C ASN A 147 -4.30 1.42 -13.10
N ARG A 148 -4.96 0.95 -12.03
CA ARG A 148 -4.89 -0.45 -11.59
C ARG A 148 -5.48 -1.43 -12.61
N THR A 149 -6.49 -1.02 -13.38
CA THR A 149 -7.03 -1.82 -14.48
C THR A 149 -5.96 -2.02 -15.55
N ALA A 150 -5.26 -0.96 -15.97
CA ALA A 150 -4.16 -1.10 -16.94
C ALA A 150 -3.05 -2.02 -16.43
N VAL A 151 -2.65 -1.87 -15.16
CA VAL A 151 -1.61 -2.69 -14.53
C VAL A 151 -2.04 -4.16 -14.46
N ARG A 152 -3.27 -4.45 -14.01
CA ARG A 152 -3.78 -5.81 -13.88
C ARG A 152 -3.82 -6.52 -15.23
N GLU A 153 -4.29 -5.85 -16.28
CA GLU A 153 -4.40 -6.43 -17.61
C GLU A 153 -3.04 -6.57 -18.31
N ALA A 154 -2.07 -5.70 -18.00
CA ALA A 154 -0.71 -5.81 -18.52
C ALA A 154 0.13 -6.86 -17.77
N PHE A 155 -0.07 -6.98 -16.46
CA PHE A 155 0.74 -7.80 -15.55
C PHE A 155 -0.11 -8.73 -14.69
N PRO A 156 -0.82 -9.71 -15.28
CA PRO A 156 -1.71 -10.60 -14.53
C PRO A 156 -0.96 -11.44 -13.47
N GLU A 157 0.32 -11.75 -13.69
CA GLU A 157 1.14 -12.48 -12.70
C GLU A 157 1.44 -11.64 -11.45
N LEU A 158 1.50 -10.30 -11.57
CA LEU A 158 1.65 -9.39 -10.43
C LEU A 158 0.39 -9.36 -9.57
N GLU A 159 -0.79 -9.35 -10.21
CA GLU A 159 -2.06 -9.47 -9.51
C GLU A 159 -2.18 -10.80 -8.78
N LYS A 160 -1.89 -11.92 -9.47
CA LYS A 160 -1.87 -13.26 -8.85
C LYS A 160 -0.91 -13.33 -7.65
N TRP A 161 0.27 -12.72 -7.78
CA TRP A 161 1.23 -12.63 -6.67
C TRP A 161 0.64 -11.89 -5.47
N ALA A 162 -0.04 -10.76 -5.69
CA ALA A 162 -0.66 -9.99 -4.63
C ALA A 162 -1.75 -10.79 -3.92
N THR A 163 -2.64 -11.46 -4.67
CA THR A 163 -3.69 -12.34 -4.13
C THR A 163 -3.12 -13.46 -3.27
N VAL A 164 -2.09 -14.17 -3.75
CA VAL A 164 -1.45 -15.26 -3.00
C VAL A 164 -0.88 -14.78 -1.67
N TRP A 165 -0.28 -13.59 -1.63
CA TRP A 165 0.27 -13.04 -0.39
C TRP A 165 -0.80 -12.45 0.51
N GLU A 166 -1.88 -11.92 -0.04
CA GLU A 166 -3.04 -11.48 0.73
C GLU A 166 -3.66 -12.64 1.50
N GLU A 167 -3.93 -13.77 0.82
CA GLU A 167 -4.47 -14.98 1.44
C GLU A 167 -3.54 -15.52 2.54
N ARG A 168 -2.23 -15.55 2.27
CA ARG A 168 -1.23 -16.07 3.23
C ARG A 168 -1.04 -15.21 4.45
N LEU A 169 -1.19 -13.90 4.33
CA LEU A 169 -0.95 -12.95 5.42
C LEU A 169 -2.25 -12.49 6.08
N GLY A 170 -3.40 -12.79 5.48
CA GLY A 170 -4.70 -12.31 5.93
C GLY A 170 -4.80 -10.78 5.90
N ARG A 171 -4.11 -10.12 4.97
CA ARG A 171 -4.10 -8.65 4.82
C ARG A 171 -3.95 -8.23 3.35
N PRO A 172 -4.53 -7.10 2.94
CA PRO A 172 -4.40 -6.65 1.56
C PRO A 172 -2.94 -6.39 1.17
N ILE A 173 -2.57 -6.80 -0.05
CA ILE A 173 -1.28 -6.53 -0.65
C ILE A 173 -1.51 -5.68 -1.90
N ALA A 174 -0.93 -4.48 -1.91
CA ALA A 174 -1.25 -3.46 -2.91
C ALA A 174 0.00 -3.01 -3.68
N PRO A 175 0.31 -3.67 -4.81
CA PRO A 175 1.25 -3.13 -5.79
C PRO A 175 0.72 -1.83 -6.39
N SER A 176 1.58 -0.81 -6.48
CA SER A 176 1.31 0.44 -7.18
C SER A 176 2.47 0.75 -8.11
N LEU A 177 2.18 0.93 -9.39
CA LEU A 177 3.17 1.23 -10.42
C LEU A 177 3.32 2.74 -10.61
N PHE A 178 4.55 3.21 -10.72
CA PHE A 178 4.94 4.59 -10.97
C PHE A 178 6.00 4.66 -12.08
N PRO A 179 6.18 5.83 -12.73
CA PRO A 179 7.38 6.11 -13.52
C PRO A 179 8.67 5.88 -12.72
N SER A 180 9.80 5.71 -13.39
CA SER A 180 11.11 5.47 -12.77
C SER A 180 11.53 6.57 -11.79
N SER A 181 11.04 7.81 -11.98
CA SER A 181 11.19 8.92 -11.04
C SER A 181 10.52 8.67 -9.67
N GLY A 182 9.71 7.62 -9.57
CA GLY A 182 8.89 7.30 -8.42
C GLY A 182 7.69 8.24 -8.24
N PRO A 183 6.91 8.04 -7.17
CA PRO A 183 5.83 8.94 -6.78
C PRO A 183 6.33 10.38 -6.53
N PRO A 184 5.59 11.41 -6.97
CA PRO A 184 6.01 12.80 -6.82
C PRO A 184 6.06 13.24 -5.35
N ASN A 185 6.97 14.15 -5.05
CA ASN A 185 7.05 14.77 -3.73
C ASN A 185 5.93 15.80 -3.54
N LYS A 186 4.90 15.39 -2.80
CA LYS A 186 3.74 16.20 -2.40
C LYS A 186 3.82 16.66 -0.94
N SER A 187 5.02 16.69 -0.35
CA SER A 187 5.20 17.03 1.07
C SER A 187 4.76 18.46 1.42
N GLN A 188 4.68 19.34 0.42
CA GLN A 188 4.23 20.73 0.55
C GLN A 188 2.76 20.94 0.13
N GLU A 189 2.06 19.87 -0.29
CA GLU A 189 0.67 19.96 -0.76
C GLU A 189 -0.31 19.38 0.27
N GLY A 190 -1.45 20.04 0.45
CA GLY A 190 -2.57 19.54 1.26
C GLY A 190 -2.16 19.16 2.68
N SER A 191 -2.37 17.89 3.06
CA SER A 191 -2.02 17.37 4.40
C SER A 191 -0.52 17.09 4.61
N GLY A 192 0.34 17.43 3.65
CA GLY A 192 1.79 17.19 3.69
C GLY A 192 2.17 15.70 3.61
N VAL A 193 1.22 14.85 3.22
CA VAL A 193 1.44 13.41 3.03
C VAL A 193 2.01 13.17 1.65
N SER A 194 3.23 12.67 1.59
CA SER A 194 3.84 12.24 0.33
C SER A 194 4.47 10.88 0.48
N THR A 195 4.18 10.05 -0.52
CA THR A 195 4.71 8.70 -0.70
C THR A 195 5.96 8.66 -1.59
N HIS A 196 6.57 9.82 -1.88
CA HIS A 196 7.81 9.90 -2.63
C HIS A 196 8.90 9.05 -2.01
N PHE A 197 9.78 8.57 -2.86
CA PHE A 197 10.90 7.74 -2.48
C PHE A 197 11.92 8.51 -1.62
N ARG A 198 12.29 7.96 -0.47
CA ARG A 198 13.26 8.49 0.48
C ARG A 198 14.41 7.52 0.66
N HIS A 199 15.58 8.01 1.04
CA HIS A 199 16.73 7.15 1.33
C HIS A 199 16.50 6.17 2.49
N SER A 200 15.55 6.45 3.38
CA SER A 200 15.18 5.62 4.52
C SER A 200 14.15 4.53 4.19
N ASP A 201 13.72 4.41 2.93
CA ASP A 201 12.71 3.44 2.56
C ASP A 201 13.22 2.01 2.63
N TRP A 202 12.31 1.09 2.88
CA TRP A 202 12.59 -0.34 2.86
C TRP A 202 12.67 -0.82 1.42
N VAL A 203 13.88 -1.01 0.92
CA VAL A 203 14.12 -1.58 -0.41
C VAL A 203 13.76 -3.07 -0.39
N VAL A 204 12.81 -3.46 -1.24
CA VAL A 204 12.28 -4.84 -1.30
C VAL A 204 13.12 -5.70 -2.24
N THR A 205 13.59 -5.10 -3.34
CA THR A 205 14.49 -5.72 -4.30
C THR A 205 15.61 -4.75 -4.58
N ASN A 206 16.86 -5.14 -4.31
CA ASN A 206 18.00 -4.39 -4.83
C ASN A 206 18.11 -4.70 -6.34
N PRO A 207 18.35 -3.71 -7.21
CA PRO A 207 18.74 -4.01 -8.59
C PRO A 207 19.99 -4.90 -8.57
N PRO A 208 20.15 -5.83 -9.52
CA PRO A 208 21.36 -6.63 -9.60
C PRO A 208 22.61 -5.72 -9.59
N LYS A 209 23.58 -6.00 -8.74
CA LYS A 209 24.86 -5.29 -8.79
C LYS A 209 25.53 -5.64 -10.12
N HIS A 210 25.89 -4.61 -10.90
CA HIS A 210 26.74 -4.74 -12.08
C HIS A 210 28.10 -5.36 -11.72
#